data_AF-A0A2A4U442-F1
#
_entry.id   AF-A0A2A4U442-F1
#
_cell.length_a   1.000
_cell.length_b   1.000
_cell.length_c   1.000
_cell.angle_alpha   90.00
_cell.angle_beta   90.00
_cell.angle_gamma   90.00
#
_symmetry.space_group_name_H-M   'P 1'
#
loop_
_entity.id
_entity.type
_entity.pdbx_description
1 polymer ?
#
loop_
_entity_poly.entity_id
_entity_poly.type
_entity_poly.pdbx_seq_one_letter_code
_entity_poly.pdbx_strand_id
1 'polypeptide(L)'
;MTKSSLLLLSALLFTAPAVHAEALEELKKAAGPGQSTAAPEIQGNGQAAASNAVSISSRTANTMAEFFADAAAVAASGENLLVVFDIDNTLLTYSSDFPGSPWLSGEFRKIYGCSPKADRATTNQRKKDLLAIAKAARAIAPHRVVPTDAVKNIKKLQAAGVPILVLTSRGEEESGPTLEAFKALGIDFTKTGLGANFTKKFKRDTKYEGGIYFTAGQHKGKMLQAILKETNKSYDFVMFIDDKGKHIDRVYATLEEAGNVSYHGVRYGKEDGSFQAYGNDKSRARVQLKEYKTTGRIMTDTAADATKAIVTEADANTLIYGVNDPCNPV
;
A
#
# COMPACT_ATOMS: atom_id res chain seq x y z
N MET A 1 -24.18 60.82 -13.73
CA MET A 1 -24.03 59.35 -13.78
C MET A 1 -22.78 58.97 -13.01
N THR A 2 -22.97 58.15 -11.97
CA THR A 2 -22.13 58.01 -10.79
C THR A 2 -20.95 57.04 -10.97
N LYS A 3 -19.77 57.46 -10.49
CA LYS A 3 -18.66 56.59 -10.11
C LYS A 3 -19.05 55.78 -8.87
N SER A 4 -19.05 54.46 -8.95
CA SER A 4 -18.94 53.53 -7.81
C SER A 4 -18.92 52.07 -8.28
N SER A 5 -18.25 51.22 -7.49
CA SER A 5 -18.09 49.75 -7.59
C SER A 5 -16.88 49.29 -8.43
N LEU A 6 -15.94 48.48 -7.93
CA LEU A 6 -15.79 47.84 -6.63
C LEU A 6 -14.31 47.40 -6.51
N LEU A 7 -13.58 47.89 -5.51
CA LEU A 7 -12.45 47.17 -4.94
C LEU A 7 -13.03 45.97 -4.19
N LEU A 8 -12.56 44.75 -4.46
CA LEU A 8 -12.31 43.70 -3.47
C LEU A 8 -11.86 42.42 -4.20
N LEU A 9 -10.56 42.24 -4.39
CA LEU A 9 -9.98 40.91 -4.63
C LEU A 9 -8.51 40.89 -4.20
N SER A 10 -8.25 41.08 -2.90
CA SER A 10 -6.90 40.96 -2.34
C SER A 10 -6.97 40.60 -0.85
N ALA A 11 -7.49 39.42 -0.54
CA ALA A 11 -7.40 38.82 0.80
C ALA A 11 -7.65 37.31 0.74
N LEU A 12 -6.75 36.57 0.09
CA LEU A 12 -6.75 35.10 0.13
C LEU A 12 -5.37 34.53 -0.16
N LEU A 13 -4.34 35.09 0.47
CA LEU A 13 -3.00 34.51 0.53
C LEU A 13 -2.37 35.01 1.81
N PHE A 14 -2.42 34.24 2.90
CA PHE A 14 -1.46 34.27 4.03
C PHE A 14 -1.81 33.29 5.19
N THR A 15 -2.73 32.33 5.03
CA THR A 15 -3.09 31.40 6.11
C THR A 15 -2.26 30.11 6.18
N ALA A 16 -1.54 29.73 5.12
CA ALA A 16 -0.85 28.43 5.06
C ALA A 16 0.22 28.20 6.16
N PRO A 17 1.08 29.18 6.51
CA PRO A 17 2.11 28.96 7.53
C PRO A 17 1.53 28.81 8.95
N ALA A 18 0.49 29.58 9.28
CA ALA A 18 -0.13 29.56 10.60
C ALA A 18 -0.91 28.25 10.84
N VAL A 19 -1.63 27.77 9.83
CA VAL A 19 -2.37 26.50 9.89
C VAL A 19 -1.42 25.31 10.08
N HIS A 20 -0.27 25.33 9.40
CA HIS A 20 0.74 24.28 9.53
C HIS A 20 1.37 24.27 10.93
N ALA A 21 1.74 25.44 11.47
CA ALA A 21 2.30 25.55 12.80
C ALA A 21 1.31 25.09 13.88
N GLU A 22 0.03 25.44 13.74
CA GLU A 22 -1.02 25.00 14.66
C GLU A 22 -1.22 23.47 14.61
N ALA A 23 -1.26 22.88 13.42
CA ALA A 23 -1.36 21.43 13.26
C ALA A 23 -0.15 20.68 13.85
N LEU A 24 1.06 21.24 13.70
CA LEU A 24 2.27 20.68 14.29
C LEU A 24 2.24 20.76 15.82
N GLU A 25 1.72 21.86 16.38
CA GLU A 25 1.48 22.01 17.81
C GLU A 25 0.40 21.04 18.33
N GLU A 26 -0.64 20.76 17.55
CA GLU A 26 -1.61 19.71 17.90
C GLU A 26 -0.96 18.32 17.94
N LEU A 27 -0.06 18.00 16.99
CA LEU A 27 0.69 16.74 17.02
C LEU A 27 1.60 16.66 18.25
N LYS A 28 2.31 17.74 18.59
CA LYS A 28 3.12 17.83 19.82
C LYS A 28 2.30 17.58 21.08
N LYS A 29 1.11 18.19 21.18
CA LYS A 29 0.19 17.98 22.31
C LYS A 29 -0.33 16.55 22.37
N ALA A 30 -0.64 15.95 21.22
CA ALA A 30 -1.14 14.57 21.13
C ALA A 30 -0.05 13.53 21.47
N ALA A 31 1.22 13.85 21.26
CA ALA A 31 2.35 13.00 21.67
C ALA A 31 2.54 12.92 23.20
N GLY A 32 1.90 13.81 23.98
CA GLY A 32 1.90 13.82 25.44
C GLY A 32 3.20 14.34 26.09
N PRO A 33 3.14 14.94 27.30
CA PRO A 33 4.34 15.37 28.01
C PRO A 33 5.02 14.15 28.64
N GLY A 34 6.02 13.57 27.96
CA GLY A 34 6.82 12.49 28.54
C GLY A 34 7.26 11.36 27.62
N GLN A 35 7.21 11.51 26.29
CA GLN A 35 7.98 10.67 25.37
C GLN A 35 8.92 11.55 24.52
N SER A 36 9.80 12.28 25.18
CA SER A 36 11.15 12.45 24.63
C SER A 36 11.87 11.11 24.81
N THR A 37 11.45 10.10 24.05
CA THR A 37 12.31 8.96 23.82
C THR A 37 13.35 9.46 22.83
N ALA A 38 14.61 9.58 23.27
CA ALA A 38 15.68 9.11 22.41
C ALA A 38 15.18 7.84 21.70
N ALA A 39 15.38 7.73 20.39
CA ALA A 39 15.01 6.56 19.58
C ALA A 39 14.94 5.29 20.44
N PRO A 40 13.83 4.52 20.39
CA PRO A 40 13.51 3.51 21.40
C PRO A 40 14.72 2.63 21.72
N GLU A 41 15.22 2.76 22.94
CA GLU A 41 16.38 2.02 23.42
C GLU A 41 15.97 0.55 23.59
N ILE A 42 16.46 -0.33 22.71
CA ILE A 42 16.28 -1.78 22.83
C ILE A 42 17.63 -2.48 22.74
N GLN A 43 17.87 -3.34 23.74
CA GLN A 43 19.12 -4.03 24.04
C GLN A 43 19.72 -4.77 22.83
N GLY A 44 20.82 -4.23 22.31
CA GLY A 44 21.81 -4.95 21.52
C GLY A 44 23.07 -5.16 22.37
N ASN A 45 23.45 -6.42 22.56
CA ASN A 45 24.63 -6.78 23.33
C ASN A 45 25.90 -6.42 22.52
N GLY A 46 26.60 -5.36 22.89
CA GLY A 46 27.91 -5.01 22.31
C GLY A 46 28.27 -3.52 22.40
N GLN A 47 29.25 -3.18 23.23
CA GLN A 47 29.92 -1.87 23.25
C GLN A 47 30.79 -1.69 22.00
N ALA A 48 30.68 -0.56 21.29
CA ALA A 48 31.78 0.35 20.94
C ALA A 48 31.39 1.47 19.94
N ALA A 49 31.94 2.66 20.22
CA ALA A 49 32.19 3.84 19.36
C ALA A 49 31.01 4.67 18.83
N ALA A 50 31.07 5.97 19.14
CA ALA A 50 30.20 7.02 18.62
C ALA A 50 30.24 7.07 17.09
N SER A 51 29.19 6.54 16.46
CA SER A 51 28.81 6.81 15.09
C SER A 51 27.49 7.59 15.12
N ASN A 52 27.21 8.40 14.08
CA ASN A 52 25.87 8.90 13.81
C ASN A 52 24.97 7.68 13.56
N ALA A 53 24.50 7.05 14.64
CA ALA A 53 23.81 5.79 14.58
C ALA A 53 22.46 6.00 13.91
N VAL A 54 22.31 5.40 12.73
CA VAL A 54 21.02 5.25 12.07
C VAL A 54 20.09 4.53 13.05
N SER A 55 19.00 5.18 13.46
CA SER A 55 18.00 4.51 14.28
C SER A 55 17.22 3.55 13.39
N ILE A 56 17.25 2.26 13.74
CA ILE A 56 16.60 1.20 12.99
C ILE A 56 15.65 0.49 13.93
N SER A 57 14.37 0.44 13.55
CA SER A 57 13.42 -0.43 14.23
C SER A 57 12.43 -1.02 13.23
N SER A 58 12.12 -2.29 13.43
CA SER A 58 11.04 -2.95 12.72
C SER A 58 10.16 -3.72 13.71
N ARG A 59 8.84 -3.62 13.57
CA ARG A 59 7.89 -4.39 14.39
C ARG A 59 6.72 -4.92 13.59
N THR A 60 6.02 -5.91 14.12
CA THR A 60 4.72 -6.34 13.61
C THR A 60 3.62 -5.73 14.47
N ALA A 61 2.60 -5.15 13.83
CA ALA A 61 1.45 -4.56 14.52
C ALA A 61 0.13 -4.93 13.84
N ASN A 62 -0.94 -5.07 14.62
CA ASN A 62 -2.29 -5.33 14.10
C ASN A 62 -3.19 -4.08 14.10
N THR A 63 -2.68 -2.96 14.59
CA THR A 63 -3.30 -1.63 14.53
C THR A 63 -2.29 -0.62 13.95
N MET A 64 -2.79 0.49 13.40
CA MET A 64 -1.92 1.59 12.95
C MET A 64 -1.74 2.68 14.01
N ALA A 65 -2.37 2.54 15.18
CA ALA A 65 -2.40 3.59 16.20
C ALA A 65 -0.98 4.02 16.63
N GLU A 66 -0.12 3.05 16.96
CA GLU A 66 1.27 3.33 17.32
C GLU A 66 2.08 3.88 16.14
N PHE A 67 1.87 3.39 14.92
CA PHE A 67 2.55 3.93 13.74
C PHE A 67 2.24 5.41 13.52
N PHE A 68 0.98 5.80 13.68
CA PHE A 68 0.58 7.21 13.60
C PHE A 68 1.09 8.05 14.78
N ALA A 69 1.15 7.48 15.98
CA ALA A 69 1.72 8.15 17.14
C ALA A 69 3.22 8.40 16.96
N ASP A 70 3.96 7.39 16.50
CA ASP A 70 5.39 7.49 16.18
C ASP A 70 5.63 8.54 15.08
N ALA A 71 4.81 8.55 14.02
CA ALA A 71 4.90 9.55 12.95
C ALA A 71 4.64 10.98 13.45
N ALA A 72 3.68 11.13 14.36
CA ALA A 72 3.41 12.42 14.99
C ALA A 72 4.59 12.89 15.86
N ALA A 73 5.20 11.97 16.62
CA ALA A 73 6.35 12.26 17.48
C ALA A 73 7.60 12.67 16.66
N VAL A 74 7.90 11.95 15.58
CA VAL A 74 9.01 12.27 14.68
C VAL A 74 8.75 13.59 13.94
N ALA A 75 7.53 13.84 13.47
CA ALA A 75 7.20 15.14 12.87
C ALA A 75 7.37 16.29 13.89
N ALA A 76 6.96 16.07 15.13
CA ALA A 76 7.07 17.04 16.22
C ALA A 76 8.52 17.36 16.64
N SER A 77 9.47 16.45 16.43
CA SER A 77 10.90 16.67 16.71
C SER A 77 11.58 17.59 15.69
N GLY A 78 10.93 17.84 14.54
CA GLY A 78 11.47 18.66 13.46
C GLY A 78 12.37 17.90 12.48
N GLU A 79 12.46 16.57 12.59
CA GLU A 79 13.15 15.75 11.60
C GLU A 79 12.48 15.81 10.23
N ASN A 80 13.28 15.77 9.17
CA ASN A 80 12.77 15.72 7.81
C ASN A 80 12.23 14.32 7.50
N LEU A 81 10.96 14.11 7.88
CA LEU A 81 10.24 12.85 7.83
C LEU A 81 9.56 12.61 6.49
N LEU A 82 9.65 11.38 5.99
CA LEU A 82 8.74 10.82 4.98
C LEU A 82 7.95 9.65 5.56
N VAL A 83 6.62 9.71 5.43
CA VAL A 83 5.74 8.57 5.76
C VAL A 83 5.34 7.86 4.46
N VAL A 84 5.57 6.55 4.42
CA VAL A 84 5.33 5.71 3.26
C VAL A 84 4.32 4.62 3.60
N PHE A 85 3.25 4.51 2.81
CA PHE A 85 2.23 3.48 2.96
C PHE A 85 2.21 2.53 1.76
N ASP A 86 2.10 1.23 2.00
CA ASP A 86 1.52 0.31 1.04
C ASP A 86 -0.01 0.49 0.90
N ILE A 87 -0.60 -0.09 -0.15
CA ILE A 87 -2.06 -0.14 -0.35
C ILE A 87 -2.64 -1.48 0.08
N ASP A 88 -2.31 -2.57 -0.59
CA ASP A 88 -3.08 -3.81 -0.58
C ASP A 88 -2.94 -4.57 0.75
N ASN A 89 -4.05 -4.73 1.47
CA ASN A 89 -4.11 -5.24 2.85
C ASN A 89 -3.46 -4.32 3.90
N THR A 90 -3.08 -3.10 3.50
CA THR A 90 -2.50 -2.08 4.39
C THR A 90 -3.48 -0.94 4.60
N LEU A 91 -3.79 -0.18 3.54
CA LEU A 91 -4.81 0.88 3.56
C LEU A 91 -6.14 0.39 2.99
N LEU A 92 -6.09 -0.39 1.91
CA LEU A 92 -7.25 -0.89 1.18
C LEU A 92 -7.16 -2.40 0.99
N THR A 93 -8.30 -3.05 0.96
CA THR A 93 -8.41 -4.43 0.50
C THR A 93 -9.76 -4.64 -0.18
N TYR A 94 -9.96 -5.80 -0.79
CA TYR A 94 -11.20 -6.12 -1.49
C TYR A 94 -12.22 -6.69 -0.52
N SER A 95 -13.48 -6.28 -0.65
CA SER A 95 -14.62 -6.77 0.16
C SER A 95 -15.04 -8.21 -0.15
N SER A 96 -14.24 -8.93 -0.93
CA SER A 96 -14.45 -10.32 -1.32
C SER A 96 -13.12 -11.08 -1.43
N ASP A 97 -13.16 -12.41 -1.27
CA ASP A 97 -11.97 -13.27 -1.40
C ASP A 97 -11.35 -13.23 -2.81
N PHE A 98 -12.17 -13.32 -3.85
CA PHE A 98 -11.80 -13.06 -5.24
C PHE A 98 -12.11 -11.59 -5.59
N PRO A 99 -11.21 -10.84 -6.24
CA PRO A 99 -9.87 -11.19 -6.76
C PRO A 99 -8.73 -10.79 -5.79
N GLY A 100 -8.95 -10.95 -4.48
CA GLY A 100 -8.07 -10.47 -3.42
C GLY A 100 -6.67 -11.09 -3.40
N SER A 101 -5.80 -10.52 -2.56
CA SER A 101 -4.41 -10.98 -2.39
C SER A 101 -4.29 -12.46 -1.99
N PRO A 102 -5.13 -13.02 -1.09
CA PRO A 102 -5.09 -14.45 -0.77
C PRO A 102 -5.34 -15.34 -1.99
N TRP A 103 -6.39 -15.03 -2.78
CA TRP A 103 -6.73 -15.77 -3.99
C TRP A 103 -5.58 -15.76 -5.00
N LEU A 104 -5.11 -14.57 -5.39
CA LEU A 104 -4.05 -14.43 -6.39
C LEU A 104 -2.75 -15.12 -5.96
N SER A 105 -2.39 -15.01 -4.68
CA SER A 105 -1.20 -15.67 -4.13
C SER A 105 -1.32 -17.20 -4.15
N GLY A 106 -2.52 -17.72 -3.87
CA GLY A 106 -2.83 -19.14 -3.96
C GLY A 106 -2.69 -19.67 -5.38
N GLU A 107 -3.22 -18.96 -6.37
CA GLU A 107 -3.14 -19.35 -7.78
C GLU A 107 -1.70 -19.30 -8.32
N PHE A 108 -0.93 -18.27 -7.96
CA PHE A 108 0.50 -18.26 -8.28
C PHE A 108 1.24 -19.46 -7.68
N ARG A 109 0.96 -19.83 -6.43
CA ARG A 109 1.59 -20.98 -5.78
C ARG A 109 1.32 -22.28 -6.53
N LYS A 110 0.11 -22.46 -7.09
CA LYS A 110 -0.20 -23.61 -7.95
C LYS A 110 0.68 -23.62 -9.19
N ILE A 111 0.74 -22.50 -9.92
CA ILE A 111 1.57 -22.38 -11.14
C ILE A 111 3.04 -22.69 -10.84
N TYR A 112 3.60 -22.14 -9.75
CA TYR A 112 4.99 -22.40 -9.35
C TYR A 112 5.20 -23.84 -8.86
N GLY A 113 4.20 -24.44 -8.19
CA GLY A 113 4.23 -25.84 -7.75
C GLY A 113 4.23 -26.83 -8.93
N CYS A 114 3.66 -26.46 -10.07
CA CYS A 114 3.69 -27.27 -11.29
C CYS A 114 5.04 -27.22 -12.02
N SER A 115 6.01 -26.39 -11.60
CA SER A 115 7.22 -26.08 -12.38
C SER A 115 8.15 -27.26 -12.72
N PRO A 116 8.15 -28.42 -12.03
CA PRO A 116 8.87 -29.59 -12.53
C PRO A 116 8.16 -30.29 -13.70
N LYS A 117 6.84 -30.10 -13.85
CA LYS A 117 5.98 -30.83 -14.80
C LYS A 117 5.58 -30.01 -16.03
N ALA A 118 5.45 -28.69 -15.90
CA ALA A 118 5.11 -27.79 -17.01
C ALA A 118 6.38 -27.14 -17.61
N ASP A 119 6.41 -26.97 -18.93
CA ASP A 119 7.48 -26.21 -19.56
C ASP A 119 7.42 -24.70 -19.20
N ARG A 120 8.53 -24.00 -19.45
CA ARG A 120 8.68 -22.58 -19.12
C ARG A 120 7.70 -21.67 -19.89
N ALA A 121 7.42 -21.97 -21.16
CA ALA A 121 6.52 -21.18 -21.98
C ALA A 121 5.08 -21.31 -21.48
N THR A 122 4.61 -22.53 -21.22
CA THR A 122 3.30 -22.82 -20.63
C THR A 122 3.15 -22.13 -19.26
N THR A 123 4.18 -22.24 -18.41
CA THR A 123 4.21 -21.57 -17.10
C THR A 123 4.10 -20.05 -17.24
N ASN A 124 4.80 -19.45 -18.20
CA ASN A 124 4.75 -18.01 -18.44
C ASN A 124 3.40 -17.57 -19.01
N GLN A 125 2.79 -18.37 -19.89
CA GLN A 125 1.47 -18.07 -20.44
C GLN A 125 0.41 -18.05 -19.35
N ARG A 126 0.36 -19.08 -18.48
CA ARG A 126 -0.58 -19.13 -17.36
C ARG A 126 -0.44 -17.98 -16.38
N LYS A 127 0.79 -17.50 -16.14
CA LYS A 127 1.01 -16.29 -15.33
C LYS A 127 0.39 -15.06 -15.99
N LYS A 128 0.48 -14.92 -17.31
CA LYS A 128 -0.15 -13.83 -18.05
C LYS A 128 -1.67 -13.93 -17.97
N ASP A 129 -2.23 -15.13 -18.17
CA ASP A 129 -3.69 -15.35 -18.13
C ASP A 129 -4.27 -15.06 -16.74
N LEU A 130 -3.61 -15.58 -15.68
CA LEU A 130 -3.98 -15.31 -14.30
C LEU A 130 -3.94 -13.81 -13.98
N LEU A 131 -2.87 -13.12 -14.40
CA LEU A 131 -2.74 -11.67 -14.20
C LEU A 131 -3.80 -10.89 -14.98
N ALA A 132 -4.15 -11.30 -16.20
CA ALA A 132 -5.19 -10.66 -16.99
C ALA A 132 -6.56 -10.76 -16.30
N ILE A 133 -6.91 -11.96 -15.80
CA ILE A 133 -8.14 -12.17 -15.03
C ILE A 133 -8.13 -11.33 -13.75
N ALA A 134 -7.04 -11.37 -12.99
CA ALA A 134 -6.93 -10.64 -11.74
C ALA A 134 -7.09 -9.13 -11.96
N LYS A 135 -6.41 -8.55 -12.95
CA LYS A 135 -6.49 -7.12 -13.26
C LYS A 135 -7.90 -6.70 -13.67
N ALA A 136 -8.53 -7.45 -14.57
CA ALA A 136 -9.88 -7.16 -15.03
C ALA A 136 -10.91 -7.24 -13.88
N ALA A 137 -10.81 -8.26 -13.03
CA ALA A 137 -11.69 -8.39 -11.87
C ALA A 137 -11.45 -7.28 -10.82
N ARG A 138 -10.18 -6.92 -10.58
CA ARG A 138 -9.81 -5.87 -9.60
C ARG A 138 -10.28 -4.49 -10.00
N ALA A 139 -10.35 -4.20 -11.30
CA ALA A 139 -10.85 -2.93 -11.81
C ALA A 139 -12.31 -2.65 -11.42
N ILE A 140 -13.10 -3.69 -11.13
CA ILE A 140 -14.52 -3.58 -10.76
C ILE A 140 -14.82 -4.03 -9.33
N ALA A 141 -13.84 -4.60 -8.62
CA ALA A 141 -14.07 -5.18 -7.31
C ALA A 141 -14.24 -4.09 -6.24
N PRO A 142 -15.26 -4.21 -5.36
CA PRO A 142 -15.47 -3.26 -4.29
C PRO A 142 -14.33 -3.31 -3.27
N HIS A 143 -13.85 -2.14 -2.86
CA HIS A 143 -12.81 -2.01 -1.83
C HIS A 143 -13.43 -1.68 -0.47
N ARG A 144 -12.73 -2.06 0.61
CA ARG A 144 -12.95 -1.56 1.96
C ARG A 144 -11.65 -0.99 2.53
N VAL A 145 -11.79 -0.09 3.50
CA VAL A 145 -10.67 0.41 4.31
C VAL A 145 -10.27 -0.67 5.30
N VAL A 146 -8.96 -0.89 5.47
CA VAL A 146 -8.46 -1.82 6.50
C VAL A 146 -8.45 -1.16 7.88
N PRO A 147 -7.85 0.03 8.08
CA PRO A 147 -7.86 0.71 9.38
C PRO A 147 -8.99 1.75 9.42
N THR A 148 -9.93 1.62 10.37
CA THR A 148 -11.09 2.54 10.46
C THR A 148 -10.71 4.00 10.74
N ASP A 149 -9.52 4.25 11.29
CA ASP A 149 -9.02 5.58 11.65
C ASP A 149 -7.95 6.14 10.70
N ALA A 150 -7.52 5.37 9.68
CA ALA A 150 -6.46 5.80 8.76
C ALA A 150 -6.77 7.12 8.07
N VAL A 151 -8.01 7.33 7.58
CA VAL A 151 -8.42 8.58 6.93
C VAL A 151 -8.18 9.78 7.85
N LYS A 152 -8.56 9.66 9.13
CA LYS A 152 -8.43 10.73 10.13
C LYS A 152 -6.95 11.03 10.40
N ASN A 153 -6.14 10.02 10.62
CA ASN A 153 -4.73 10.20 10.99
C ASN A 153 -3.88 10.67 9.80
N ILE A 154 -4.15 10.19 8.58
CA ILE A 154 -3.53 10.70 7.35
C ILE A 154 -3.81 12.20 7.22
N LYS A 155 -5.06 12.65 7.39
CA LYS A 155 -5.41 14.07 7.32
C LYS A 155 -4.67 14.91 8.36
N LYS A 156 -4.46 14.40 9.58
CA LYS A 156 -3.68 15.08 10.63
C LYS A 156 -2.22 15.26 10.22
N LEU A 157 -1.57 14.20 9.74
CA LEU A 157 -0.20 14.28 9.24
C LEU A 157 -0.08 15.27 8.07
N GLN A 158 -1.04 15.25 7.14
CA GLN A 158 -1.07 16.19 6.01
C GLN A 158 -1.27 17.65 6.44
N ALA A 159 -2.12 17.91 7.44
CA ALA A 159 -2.33 19.25 8.00
C ALA A 159 -1.04 19.77 8.64
N ALA A 160 -0.28 18.89 9.30
CA ALA A 160 1.06 19.17 9.80
C ALA A 160 2.15 19.10 8.72
N GLY A 161 1.78 19.14 7.43
CA GLY A 161 2.68 19.20 6.28
C GLY A 161 3.65 18.02 6.12
N VAL A 162 3.41 16.91 6.80
CA VAL A 162 4.24 15.70 6.69
C VAL A 162 4.11 15.12 5.28
N PRO A 163 5.22 14.97 4.53
CA PRO A 163 5.23 14.31 3.24
C PRO A 163 4.73 12.87 3.33
N ILE A 164 3.77 12.53 2.45
CA ILE A 164 3.21 11.18 2.36
C ILE A 164 3.40 10.64 0.95
N LEU A 165 3.97 9.45 0.86
CA LEU A 165 4.05 8.66 -0.35
C LEU A 165 3.26 7.36 -0.18
N VAL A 166 2.41 7.04 -1.16
CA VAL A 166 1.84 5.69 -1.26
C VAL A 166 2.66 4.89 -2.27
N LEU A 167 3.21 3.75 -1.87
CA LEU A 167 4.11 2.92 -2.67
C LEU A 167 3.52 1.53 -2.88
N THR A 168 2.99 1.27 -4.08
CA THR A 168 2.22 0.05 -4.37
C THR A 168 2.86 -0.84 -5.43
N SER A 169 2.61 -2.14 -5.32
CA SER A 169 2.94 -3.11 -6.37
C SER A 169 1.93 -3.13 -7.52
N ARG A 170 0.81 -2.38 -7.42
CA ARG A 170 -0.15 -2.21 -8.50
C ARG A 170 0.51 -1.60 -9.75
N GLY A 171 0.00 -1.96 -10.93
CA GLY A 171 0.45 -1.43 -12.22
C GLY A 171 -0.21 -0.10 -12.57
N GLU A 172 0.26 0.55 -13.64
CA GLU A 172 -0.33 1.81 -14.13
C GLU A 172 -1.80 1.65 -14.54
N GLU A 173 -2.18 0.47 -15.02
CA GLU A 173 -3.54 0.12 -15.41
C GLU A 173 -4.53 0.11 -14.24
N GLU A 174 -4.03 -0.04 -13.01
CA GLU A 174 -4.82 -0.02 -11.79
C GLU A 174 -4.93 1.41 -11.19
N SER A 175 -4.29 2.42 -11.81
CA SER A 175 -4.23 3.79 -11.26
C SER A 175 -5.59 4.45 -11.14
N GLY A 176 -6.39 4.46 -12.21
CA GLY A 176 -7.73 5.06 -12.22
C GLY A 176 -8.64 4.52 -11.12
N PRO A 177 -8.92 3.19 -11.07
CA PRO A 177 -9.74 2.61 -10.01
C PRO A 177 -9.19 2.85 -8.60
N THR A 178 -7.86 2.85 -8.43
CA THR A 178 -7.22 3.11 -7.12
C THR A 178 -7.44 4.55 -6.65
N LEU A 179 -7.28 5.53 -7.54
CA LEU A 179 -7.48 6.94 -7.23
C LEU A 179 -8.96 7.23 -6.91
N GLU A 180 -9.89 6.67 -7.66
CA GLU A 180 -11.32 6.79 -7.37
C GLU A 180 -11.69 6.14 -6.03
N ALA A 181 -11.07 5.01 -5.67
CA ALA A 181 -11.28 4.39 -4.36
C ALA A 181 -10.83 5.30 -3.21
N PHE A 182 -9.64 5.92 -3.30
CA PHE A 182 -9.19 6.86 -2.26
C PHE A 182 -10.02 8.14 -2.21
N LYS A 183 -10.44 8.64 -3.37
CA LYS A 183 -11.35 9.79 -3.48
C LYS A 183 -12.70 9.52 -2.81
N ALA A 184 -13.27 8.33 -3.01
CA ALA A 184 -14.51 7.90 -2.34
C ALA A 184 -14.38 7.83 -0.81
N LEU A 185 -13.17 7.62 -0.31
CA LEU A 185 -12.83 7.64 1.13
C LEU A 185 -12.47 9.03 1.64
N GLY A 186 -12.46 10.05 0.76
CA GLY A 186 -12.09 11.41 1.10
C GLY A 186 -10.61 11.56 1.50
N ILE A 187 -9.73 10.71 0.97
CA ILE A 187 -8.27 10.83 1.09
C ILE A 187 -7.73 11.40 -0.22
N ASP A 188 -6.89 12.43 -0.13
CA ASP A 188 -6.20 13.05 -1.25
C ASP A 188 -4.72 13.17 -0.91
N PHE A 189 -3.90 12.30 -1.49
CA PHE A 189 -2.45 12.27 -1.22
C PHE A 189 -1.68 13.36 -1.98
N THR A 190 -2.31 14.14 -2.87
CA THR A 190 -1.62 15.24 -3.57
C THR A 190 -1.22 16.37 -2.61
N LYS A 191 -1.92 16.51 -1.47
CA LYS A 191 -1.70 17.56 -0.48
C LYS A 191 -0.28 17.61 0.08
N THR A 192 0.34 16.44 0.24
CA THR A 192 1.73 16.32 0.73
C THR A 192 2.54 15.32 -0.09
N GLY A 193 2.17 15.15 -1.35
CA GLY A 193 2.89 14.31 -2.30
C GLY A 193 4.29 14.88 -2.64
N LEU A 194 5.08 14.10 -3.36
CA LEU A 194 6.48 14.38 -3.66
C LEU A 194 6.69 15.24 -4.92
N GLY A 195 5.62 15.60 -5.64
CA GLY A 195 5.72 16.48 -6.80
C GLY A 195 4.67 16.22 -7.87
N ALA A 196 5.00 16.60 -9.10
CA ALA A 196 4.14 16.43 -10.27
C ALA A 196 4.03 14.97 -10.71
N ASN A 197 2.93 14.63 -11.40
CA ASN A 197 2.73 13.31 -11.97
C ASN A 197 3.78 13.01 -13.05
N PHE A 198 4.25 11.77 -13.11
CA PHE A 198 5.18 11.32 -14.16
C PHE A 198 5.05 9.82 -14.44
N THR A 199 5.56 9.39 -15.58
CA THR A 199 5.73 7.97 -15.93
C THR A 199 7.20 7.69 -16.19
N LYS A 200 7.68 6.52 -15.77
CA LYS A 200 9.08 6.14 -15.98
C LYS A 200 9.18 4.73 -16.53
N LYS A 201 10.01 4.58 -17.56
CA LYS A 201 10.31 3.29 -18.18
C LYS A 201 11.40 2.59 -17.35
N PHE A 202 11.07 1.44 -16.79
CA PHE A 202 12.03 0.51 -16.18
C PHE A 202 11.89 -0.87 -16.86
N LYS A 203 12.11 -1.97 -16.13
CA LYS A 203 11.76 -3.31 -16.62
C LYS A 203 10.26 -3.43 -16.89
N ARG A 204 9.45 -2.71 -16.10
CA ARG A 204 8.03 -2.48 -16.29
C ARG A 204 7.77 -1.00 -16.05
N ASP A 205 6.81 -0.46 -16.77
CA ASP A 205 6.45 0.95 -16.65
C ASP A 205 5.95 1.25 -15.25
N THR A 206 6.37 2.39 -14.72
CA THR A 206 5.91 2.92 -13.44
C THR A 206 5.25 4.26 -13.65
N LYS A 207 4.29 4.57 -12.77
CA LYS A 207 3.52 5.82 -12.81
C LYS A 207 3.47 6.40 -11.42
N TYR A 208 3.84 7.67 -11.29
CA TYR A 208 3.54 8.46 -10.11
C TYR A 208 2.37 9.39 -10.43
N GLU A 209 1.28 9.23 -9.69
CA GLU A 209 0.07 10.01 -9.90
C GLU A 209 -0.72 10.14 -8.61
N GLY A 210 -1.17 11.36 -8.31
CA GLY A 210 -2.09 11.57 -7.18
C GLY A 210 -1.48 11.26 -5.81
N GLY A 211 -0.15 11.37 -5.66
CA GLY A 211 0.56 10.97 -4.44
C GLY A 211 0.91 9.47 -4.35
N ILE A 212 0.54 8.68 -5.36
CA ILE A 212 0.71 7.22 -5.39
C ILE A 212 1.74 6.83 -6.46
N TYR A 213 2.72 6.02 -6.08
CA TYR A 213 3.69 5.44 -7.00
C TYR A 213 3.36 3.97 -7.31
N PHE A 214 2.85 3.75 -8.53
CA PHE A 214 2.52 2.46 -9.12
C PHE A 214 3.78 1.82 -9.69
N THR A 215 4.29 0.79 -9.02
CA THR A 215 5.59 0.19 -9.34
C THR A 215 5.50 -1.07 -10.21
N ALA A 216 4.28 -1.50 -10.54
CA ALA A 216 4.01 -2.72 -11.31
C ALA A 216 4.75 -3.94 -10.73
N GLY A 217 4.78 -4.10 -9.41
CA GLY A 217 5.38 -5.24 -8.71
C GLY A 217 6.92 -5.28 -8.73
N GLN A 218 7.58 -4.14 -8.95
CA GLN A 218 9.03 -4.01 -8.87
C GLN A 218 9.52 -3.93 -7.41
N HIS A 219 10.84 -3.92 -7.21
CA HIS A 219 11.44 -3.94 -5.88
C HIS A 219 11.17 -2.61 -5.14
N LYS A 220 10.30 -2.62 -4.12
CA LYS A 220 9.84 -1.40 -3.42
C LYS A 220 10.97 -0.48 -2.95
N GLY A 221 12.02 -0.99 -2.31
CA GLY A 221 13.15 -0.15 -1.90
C GLY A 221 13.83 0.58 -3.06
N LYS A 222 14.04 -0.10 -4.21
CA LYS A 222 14.66 0.52 -5.40
C LYS A 222 13.72 1.52 -6.06
N MET A 223 12.42 1.27 -5.98
CA MET A 223 11.41 2.19 -6.49
C MET A 223 11.29 3.43 -5.60
N LEU A 224 11.38 3.28 -4.27
CA LEU A 224 11.45 4.41 -3.34
C LEU A 224 12.66 5.29 -3.67
N GLN A 225 13.86 4.73 -3.79
CA GLN A 225 15.04 5.49 -4.22
C GLN A 225 14.83 6.18 -5.57
N ALA A 226 14.21 5.49 -6.53
CA ALA A 226 13.99 6.03 -7.86
C ALA A 226 13.09 7.27 -7.86
N ILE A 227 11.99 7.27 -7.06
CA ILE A 227 11.12 8.44 -6.97
C ILE A 227 11.76 9.56 -6.16
N LEU A 228 12.52 9.26 -5.11
CA LEU A 228 13.25 10.28 -4.35
C LEU A 228 14.28 11.01 -5.24
N LYS A 229 15.00 10.25 -6.07
CA LYS A 229 15.92 10.80 -7.07
C LYS A 229 15.19 11.62 -8.15
N GLU A 230 14.08 11.09 -8.68
CA GLU A 230 13.29 11.78 -9.70
C GLU A 230 12.73 13.11 -9.20
N THR A 231 12.30 13.15 -7.94
CA THR A 231 11.69 14.34 -7.32
C THR A 231 12.71 15.26 -6.65
N ASN A 232 14.00 14.89 -6.69
CA ASN A 232 15.10 15.56 -6.00
C ASN A 232 14.77 15.80 -4.51
N LYS A 233 14.25 14.77 -3.84
CA LYS A 233 13.89 14.78 -2.42
C LYS A 233 14.83 13.90 -1.62
N SER A 234 15.14 14.34 -0.40
CA SER A 234 15.87 13.59 0.61
C SER A 234 15.15 13.73 1.94
N TYR A 235 15.32 12.73 2.81
CA TYR A 235 14.69 12.64 4.11
C TYR A 235 15.68 12.06 5.11
N ASP A 236 15.66 12.59 6.34
CA ASP A 236 16.51 12.10 7.43
C ASP A 236 15.88 10.86 8.08
N PHE A 237 14.55 10.76 8.00
CA PHE A 237 13.76 9.68 8.57
C PHE A 237 12.71 9.16 7.59
N VAL A 238 12.66 7.84 7.40
CA VAL A 238 11.60 7.18 6.63
C VAL A 238 10.83 6.22 7.52
N MET A 239 9.53 6.45 7.63
CA MET A 239 8.58 5.51 8.21
C MET A 239 7.87 4.74 7.11
N PHE A 240 7.90 3.41 7.15
CA PHE A 240 7.26 2.58 6.13
C PHE A 240 6.36 1.53 6.77
N ILE A 241 5.14 1.38 6.24
CA ILE A 241 4.19 0.36 6.67
C ILE A 241 3.67 -0.47 5.48
N ASP A 242 3.69 -1.79 5.63
CA ASP A 242 3.34 -2.76 4.59
C ASP A 242 2.82 -4.06 5.22
N ASP A 243 1.95 -4.79 4.53
CA ASP A 243 1.39 -6.06 5.01
C ASP A 243 2.40 -7.21 5.03
N LYS A 244 3.55 -7.08 4.35
CA LYS A 244 4.55 -8.15 4.19
C LYS A 244 5.92 -7.76 4.74
N GLY A 245 6.43 -8.57 5.67
CA GLY A 245 7.77 -8.39 6.26
C GLY A 245 8.89 -8.24 5.23
N LYS A 246 8.88 -9.07 4.18
CA LYS A 246 9.87 -8.97 3.09
C LYS A 246 9.92 -7.59 2.41
N HIS A 247 8.83 -6.82 2.41
CA HIS A 247 8.82 -5.48 1.84
C HIS A 247 9.45 -4.48 2.81
N ILE A 248 9.20 -4.64 4.10
CA ILE A 248 9.87 -3.91 5.18
C ILE A 248 11.40 -4.11 5.08
N ASP A 249 11.86 -5.37 5.00
CA ASP A 249 13.28 -5.70 4.95
C ASP A 249 13.95 -5.16 3.68
N ARG A 250 13.25 -5.23 2.55
CA ARG A 250 13.77 -4.77 1.25
C ARG A 250 13.90 -3.25 1.17
N VAL A 251 12.97 -2.51 1.78
CA VAL A 251 13.07 -1.04 1.85
C VAL A 251 14.23 -0.67 2.78
N TYR A 252 14.30 -1.31 3.95
CA TYR A 252 15.42 -1.15 4.89
C TYR A 252 16.77 -1.33 4.20
N ALA A 253 17.04 -2.51 3.62
CA ALA A 253 18.32 -2.81 3.00
C ALA A 253 18.69 -1.80 1.91
N THR A 254 17.68 -1.30 1.17
CA THR A 254 17.92 -0.30 0.12
C THR A 254 18.25 1.08 0.70
N LEU A 255 17.64 1.49 1.81
CA LEU A 255 17.94 2.77 2.47
C LEU A 255 19.27 2.71 3.23
N GLU A 256 19.58 1.58 3.86
CA GLU A 256 20.87 1.33 4.51
C GLU A 256 22.02 1.44 3.49
N GLU A 257 21.89 0.83 2.32
CA GLU A 257 22.84 0.95 1.21
C GLU A 257 23.02 2.39 0.71
N ALA A 258 21.99 3.24 0.81
CA ALA A 258 22.06 4.65 0.43
C ALA A 258 22.74 5.54 1.48
N GLY A 259 22.74 5.10 2.75
CA GLY A 259 23.36 5.79 3.89
C GLY A 259 22.54 6.94 4.48
N ASN A 260 22.77 7.23 5.76
CA ASN A 260 22.29 8.40 6.52
C ASN A 260 20.76 8.62 6.54
N VAL A 261 19.94 7.56 6.51
CA VAL A 261 18.49 7.65 6.67
C VAL A 261 18.03 6.74 7.79
N SER A 262 17.47 7.30 8.87
CA SER A 262 16.81 6.54 9.92
C SER A 262 15.55 5.86 9.37
N TYR A 263 15.27 4.65 9.84
CA TYR A 263 14.22 3.82 9.29
C TYR A 263 13.36 3.18 10.38
N HIS A 264 12.04 3.37 10.25
CA HIS A 264 11.05 2.70 11.07
C HIS A 264 10.07 1.92 10.20
N GLY A 265 10.18 0.60 10.24
CA GLY A 265 9.36 -0.32 9.47
C GLY A 265 8.27 -1.00 10.30
N VAL A 266 7.01 -0.93 9.87
CA VAL A 266 5.93 -1.67 10.52
C VAL A 266 5.33 -2.68 9.55
N ARG A 267 5.40 -3.95 9.93
CA ARG A 267 4.66 -5.01 9.26
C ARG A 267 3.23 -5.01 9.80
N TYR A 268 2.25 -4.65 8.96
CA TYR A 268 0.85 -4.56 9.37
C TYR A 268 0.11 -5.89 9.16
N GLY A 269 -0.31 -6.54 10.25
CA GLY A 269 -0.87 -7.90 10.25
C GLY A 269 -2.39 -8.00 10.30
N LYS A 270 -3.12 -6.89 10.12
CA LYS A 270 -4.57 -6.86 10.32
C LYS A 270 -5.34 -7.87 9.46
N GLU A 271 -4.87 -8.14 8.24
CA GLU A 271 -5.52 -9.03 7.27
C GLU A 271 -4.97 -10.47 7.28
N ASP A 272 -4.12 -10.84 8.25
CA ASP A 272 -3.57 -12.19 8.36
C ASP A 272 -4.64 -13.26 8.57
N GLY A 273 -5.65 -12.93 9.37
CA GLY A 273 -6.81 -13.79 9.58
C GLY A 273 -7.53 -14.11 8.26
N SER A 274 -7.63 -13.14 7.35
CA SER A 274 -8.22 -13.34 6.03
C SER A 274 -7.39 -14.28 5.16
N PHE A 275 -6.06 -14.19 5.22
CA PHE A 275 -5.17 -15.14 4.54
C PHE A 275 -5.29 -16.56 5.10
N GLN A 276 -5.38 -16.69 6.44
CA GLN A 276 -5.55 -17.98 7.09
C GLN A 276 -6.91 -18.60 6.76
N ALA A 277 -7.99 -17.81 6.83
CA ALA A 277 -9.34 -18.24 6.49
C ALA A 277 -9.42 -18.74 5.04
N TYR A 278 -8.91 -17.97 4.08
CA TYR A 278 -8.81 -18.40 2.68
C TYR A 278 -7.96 -19.66 2.49
N GLY A 279 -6.88 -19.80 3.27
CA GLY A 279 -6.04 -21.00 3.26
C GLY A 279 -6.82 -22.25 3.66
N ASN A 280 -7.71 -22.12 4.65
CA ASN A 280 -8.54 -23.21 5.17
C ASN A 280 -9.72 -23.54 4.23
N ASP A 281 -10.35 -22.53 3.64
CA ASP A 281 -11.44 -22.72 2.69
C ASP A 281 -11.33 -21.76 1.50
N LYS A 282 -11.32 -22.33 0.30
CA LYS A 282 -11.24 -21.62 -0.98
C LYS A 282 -12.57 -21.65 -1.75
N SER A 283 -13.59 -22.29 -1.20
CA SER A 283 -14.89 -22.52 -1.86
C SER A 283 -15.53 -21.21 -2.31
N ARG A 284 -15.54 -20.22 -1.42
CA ARG A 284 -16.07 -18.89 -1.66
C ARG A 284 -15.45 -18.22 -2.89
N ALA A 285 -14.12 -18.16 -2.96
CA ALA A 285 -13.41 -17.56 -4.09
C ALA A 285 -13.71 -18.29 -5.42
N ARG A 286 -13.93 -19.61 -5.40
CA ARG A 286 -14.29 -20.39 -6.60
C ARG A 286 -15.70 -20.04 -7.10
N VAL A 287 -16.67 -19.91 -6.19
CA VAL A 287 -18.02 -19.44 -6.50
C VAL A 287 -17.98 -18.03 -7.09
N GLN A 288 -17.24 -17.12 -6.45
CA GLN A 288 -17.07 -15.73 -6.91
C GLN A 288 -16.41 -15.65 -8.29
N LEU A 289 -15.38 -16.45 -8.55
CA LEU A 289 -14.73 -16.56 -9.86
C LEU A 289 -15.73 -17.04 -10.93
N LYS A 290 -16.54 -18.06 -10.63
CA LYS A 290 -17.55 -18.58 -11.56
C LYS A 290 -18.60 -17.52 -11.88
N GLU A 291 -19.10 -16.80 -10.88
CA GLU A 291 -20.02 -15.69 -11.09
C GLU A 291 -19.38 -14.63 -11.99
N TYR A 292 -18.17 -14.17 -11.66
CA TYR A 292 -17.46 -13.17 -12.46
C TYR A 292 -17.28 -13.60 -13.92
N LYS A 293 -16.90 -14.86 -14.15
CA LYS A 293 -16.72 -15.39 -15.51
C LYS A 293 -18.03 -15.52 -16.28
N THR A 294 -19.16 -15.65 -15.59
CA THR A 294 -20.48 -15.82 -16.21
C THR A 294 -21.18 -14.48 -16.43
N THR A 295 -21.09 -13.56 -15.48
CA THR A 295 -21.92 -12.34 -15.44
C THR A 295 -21.11 -11.05 -15.46
N GLY A 296 -19.78 -11.13 -15.34
CA GLY A 296 -18.91 -9.96 -15.23
C GLY A 296 -19.01 -9.23 -13.88
N ARG A 297 -19.68 -9.81 -12.87
CA ARG A 297 -19.90 -9.18 -11.57
C ARG A 297 -19.10 -9.87 -10.45
N ILE A 298 -18.68 -9.09 -9.46
CA ILE A 298 -18.04 -9.62 -8.25
C ILE A 298 -19.13 -9.90 -7.21
N MET A 299 -19.27 -11.16 -6.83
CA MET A 299 -20.19 -11.60 -5.78
C MET A 299 -19.61 -11.29 -4.41
N THR A 300 -20.45 -10.83 -3.47
CA THR A 300 -20.03 -10.61 -2.08
C THR A 300 -19.73 -11.93 -1.38
N ASP A 301 -18.99 -11.87 -0.27
CA ASP A 301 -18.70 -13.05 0.53
C ASP A 301 -19.97 -13.73 1.06
N THR A 302 -20.90 -12.96 1.61
CA THR A 302 -22.19 -13.47 2.12
C THR A 302 -23.02 -14.15 1.03
N ALA A 303 -23.06 -13.58 -0.19
CA ALA A 303 -23.80 -14.18 -1.29
C ALA A 303 -23.15 -15.48 -1.76
N ALA A 304 -21.81 -15.53 -1.79
CA ALA A 304 -21.07 -16.74 -2.14
C ALA A 304 -21.29 -17.86 -1.09
N ASP A 305 -21.26 -17.53 0.20
CA ASP A 305 -21.51 -18.49 1.28
C ASP A 305 -22.96 -19.03 1.25
N ALA A 306 -23.93 -18.20 0.85
CA ALA A 306 -25.32 -18.60 0.70
C ALA A 306 -25.57 -19.45 -0.56
N THR A 307 -24.62 -19.48 -1.48
CA THR A 307 -24.75 -20.22 -2.74
C THR A 307 -24.55 -21.71 -2.46
N LYS A 308 -25.58 -22.53 -2.69
CA LYS A 308 -25.50 -24.00 -2.56
C LYS A 308 -24.70 -24.69 -3.68
N ALA A 309 -24.14 -23.92 -4.62
CA ALA A 309 -23.41 -24.44 -5.76
C ALA A 309 -22.00 -24.85 -5.33
N ILE A 310 -21.71 -26.14 -5.44
CA ILE A 310 -20.35 -26.64 -5.28
C ILE A 310 -19.58 -26.30 -6.56
N VAL A 311 -18.56 -25.45 -6.43
CA VAL A 311 -17.58 -25.19 -7.49
C VAL A 311 -16.28 -25.86 -7.08
N THR A 312 -15.92 -26.90 -7.82
CA THR A 312 -14.72 -27.70 -7.53
C THR A 312 -13.46 -26.93 -7.91
N GLU A 313 -12.31 -27.44 -7.48
CA GLU A 313 -11.03 -26.91 -7.95
C GLU A 313 -10.83 -27.09 -9.45
N ALA A 314 -11.28 -28.22 -10.01
CA ALA A 314 -11.21 -28.48 -11.45
C ALA A 314 -12.03 -27.46 -12.25
N ASP A 315 -13.23 -27.12 -11.79
CA ASP A 315 -14.06 -26.08 -12.41
C ASP A 315 -13.33 -24.73 -12.42
N ALA A 316 -12.76 -24.33 -11.28
CA ALA A 316 -12.02 -23.08 -11.16
C ALA A 316 -10.77 -23.07 -12.05
N ASN A 317 -10.04 -24.18 -12.12
CA ASN A 317 -8.88 -24.30 -12.98
C ASN A 317 -9.27 -24.19 -14.46
N THR A 318 -10.38 -24.79 -14.89
CA THR A 318 -10.89 -24.65 -16.27
C THR A 318 -11.28 -23.21 -16.59
N LEU A 319 -11.87 -22.48 -15.64
CA LEU A 319 -12.19 -21.05 -15.81
C LEU A 319 -10.96 -20.13 -15.92
N ILE A 320 -9.83 -20.51 -15.31
CA ILE A 320 -8.60 -19.71 -15.30
C ILE A 320 -7.66 -20.11 -16.45
N TYR A 321 -7.43 -21.41 -16.60
CA TYR A 321 -6.37 -21.99 -17.44
C TYR A 321 -6.90 -22.76 -18.66
N GLY A 322 -8.22 -22.96 -18.77
CA GLY A 322 -8.83 -23.79 -19.81
C GLY A 322 -8.63 -25.29 -19.62
N VAL A 323 -8.07 -25.73 -18.48
CA VAL A 323 -7.81 -27.14 -18.15
C VAL A 323 -8.14 -27.42 -16.69
N ASN A 324 -8.56 -28.65 -16.38
CA ASN A 324 -8.95 -29.07 -15.03
C ASN A 324 -7.75 -29.18 -14.07
N ASP A 325 -6.57 -29.58 -14.57
CA ASP A 325 -5.33 -29.63 -13.80
C ASP A 325 -4.25 -28.76 -14.46
N PRO A 326 -3.87 -27.62 -13.85
CA PRO A 326 -2.78 -26.81 -14.38
C PRO A 326 -1.44 -27.55 -14.32
N CYS A 327 -1.25 -28.60 -13.53
CA CYS A 327 -0.01 -29.36 -13.54
C CYS A 327 0.03 -30.47 -14.61
N ASN A 328 -1.11 -30.85 -15.18
CA ASN A 328 -1.23 -31.93 -16.17
C ASN A 328 -2.37 -31.64 -17.16
N PRO A 329 -2.10 -30.90 -18.26
CA PRO A 329 -3.14 -30.44 -19.18
C PRO A 329 -3.66 -31.51 -20.16
N VAL A 330 -3.45 -32.81 -19.87
CA VAL A 330 -3.87 -33.94 -20.71
C VAL A 330 -5.38 -34.12 -20.70
#